data_AF-A0A7H8JS84-F1
#
_entry.id   AF-A0A7H8JS84-F1
#
_cell.length_a   1.000
_cell.length_b   1.000
_cell.length_c   1.000
_cell.angle_alpha   90.00
_cell.angle_beta   90.00
_cell.angle_gamma   90.00
#
_symmetry.space_group_name_H-M   'P 1'
#
loop_
_entity.id
_entity.type
_entity.pdbx_description
1 polymer ?
#
loop_
_entity_poly.entity_id
_entity_poly.type
_entity_poly.pdbx_seq_one_letter_code
_entity_poly.pdbx_strand_id
1 'polypeptide(L)'
;MNAHAKAATRARLLGNLVRGRAMIHPQRRAYEAAARHLHDASAALLDSTDDLTGQLDDATKAALKAARRCLAATDVPTILLPYVTAPVTGELPTLPALDLPHSTTRAHANSLRAWRLGALDRINDCNDEMAMAALDALIDVHRGWADLVHALYSDAA
;
A
#
# COMPACT_ATOMS: atom_id res chain seq x y z
N MET A 1 7.99 -8.17 -17.90
CA MET A 1 7.37 -8.64 -16.64
C MET A 1 5.86 -8.59 -16.80
N ASN A 2 5.15 -9.73 -16.67
CA ASN A 2 3.69 -9.78 -16.76
C ASN A 2 3.04 -9.09 -15.53
N ALA A 3 1.71 -8.92 -15.55
CA ALA A 3 0.97 -8.23 -14.50
C ALA A 3 1.13 -8.89 -13.13
N HIS A 4 1.07 -10.22 -13.09
CA HIS A 4 1.23 -11.02 -11.88
C HIS A 4 2.61 -10.90 -11.28
N ALA A 5 3.68 -10.99 -12.07
CA ALA A 5 5.05 -10.78 -11.61
C ALA A 5 5.29 -9.34 -11.10
N LYS A 6 4.66 -8.34 -11.72
CA LYS A 6 4.69 -6.96 -11.18
C LYS A 6 4.03 -6.88 -9.81
N ALA A 7 2.85 -7.47 -9.66
CA ALA A 7 2.15 -7.51 -8.38
C ALA A 7 2.93 -8.30 -7.32
N ALA A 8 3.53 -9.43 -7.69
CA ALA A 8 4.37 -10.24 -6.83
C ALA A 8 5.58 -9.44 -6.31
N THR A 9 6.29 -8.75 -7.21
CA THR A 9 7.41 -7.88 -6.83
C THR A 9 6.95 -6.81 -5.84
N ARG A 10 5.82 -6.14 -6.07
CA ARG A 10 5.28 -5.15 -5.12
C ARG A 10 4.91 -5.77 -3.78
N ALA A 11 4.32 -6.97 -3.77
CA ALA A 11 3.97 -7.70 -2.55
C ALA A 11 5.22 -8.02 -1.72
N ARG A 12 6.27 -8.54 -2.38
CA ARG A 12 7.57 -8.82 -1.77
C ARG A 12 8.24 -7.56 -1.21
N LEU A 13 8.27 -6.47 -1.97
CA LEU A 13 8.87 -5.20 -1.54
C LEU A 13 8.12 -4.60 -0.35
N LEU A 14 6.78 -4.60 -0.39
CA LEU A 14 5.97 -4.16 0.76
C LEU A 14 6.22 -5.07 1.98
N GLY A 15 6.33 -6.38 1.78
CA GLY A 15 6.67 -7.34 2.84
C GLY A 15 8.02 -7.04 3.50
N ASN A 16 9.04 -6.71 2.69
CA ASN A 16 10.36 -6.32 3.19
C ASN A 16 10.29 -5.02 4.00
N LEU A 17 9.58 -4.01 3.51
CA LEU A 17 9.40 -2.74 4.19
C LEU A 17 8.67 -2.92 5.54
N VAL A 18 7.56 -3.67 5.54
CA VAL A 18 6.80 -4.00 6.76
C VAL A 18 7.67 -4.77 7.76
N ARG A 19 8.48 -5.72 7.28
CA ARG A 19 9.43 -6.45 8.15
C ARG A 19 10.49 -5.51 8.74
N GLY A 20 11.02 -4.57 7.95
CA GLY A 20 11.98 -3.57 8.44
C GLY A 20 11.43 -2.73 9.60
N ARG A 21 10.17 -2.29 9.48
CA ARG A 21 9.46 -1.54 10.55
C ARG A 21 9.24 -2.35 11.83
N ALA A 22 9.22 -3.69 11.75
CA ALA A 22 9.01 -4.57 12.91
C ALA A 22 10.12 -4.44 13.98
N MET A 23 11.34 -4.06 13.59
CA MET A 23 12.50 -4.04 14.49
C MET A 23 12.37 -3.03 15.64
N ILE A 24 11.60 -1.97 15.44
CA ILE A 24 11.52 -0.83 16.37
C ILE A 24 10.13 -0.61 16.95
N HIS A 25 9.14 -1.45 16.60
CA HIS A 25 7.73 -1.23 16.96
C HIS A 25 7.23 -2.21 18.04
N PRO A 26 6.46 -1.76 19.05
CA PRO A 26 5.89 -2.63 20.08
C PRO A 26 4.97 -3.72 19.52
N GLN A 27 4.36 -3.49 18.36
CA GLN A 27 3.50 -4.45 17.65
C GLN A 27 4.28 -5.37 16.71
N ARG A 28 5.57 -5.62 16.97
CA ARG A 28 6.48 -6.43 16.15
C ARG A 28 5.85 -7.71 15.57
N ARG A 29 5.08 -8.46 16.39
CA ARG A 29 4.39 -9.69 15.95
C ARG A 29 3.41 -9.45 14.80
N ALA A 30 2.67 -8.33 14.82
CA ALA A 30 1.73 -7.97 13.76
C ALA A 30 2.46 -7.61 12.46
N TYR A 31 3.58 -6.87 12.53
CA TYR A 31 4.43 -6.61 11.35
C TYR A 31 5.02 -7.90 10.78
N GLU A 32 5.60 -8.77 11.62
CA GLU A 32 6.18 -10.03 11.15
C GLU A 32 5.14 -10.96 10.52
N ALA A 33 3.91 -10.97 11.04
CA ALA A 33 2.80 -11.73 10.45
C ALA A 33 2.34 -11.11 9.12
N ALA A 34 2.15 -9.78 9.07
CA ALA A 34 1.79 -9.07 7.85
C ALA A 34 2.83 -9.29 6.74
N ALA A 35 4.12 -9.16 7.06
CA ALA A 35 5.22 -9.39 6.13
C ALA A 35 5.22 -10.83 5.58
N ARG A 36 4.98 -11.83 6.43
CA ARG A 36 4.83 -13.23 5.98
C ARG A 36 3.70 -13.38 4.97
N HIS A 37 2.51 -12.90 5.28
CA HIS A 37 1.36 -13.01 4.39
C HIS A 37 1.54 -12.23 3.08
N LEU A 38 2.32 -11.15 3.08
CA LEU A 38 2.73 -10.44 1.85
C LEU A 38 3.70 -11.26 0.99
N HIS A 39 4.62 -12.00 1.62
CA HIS A 39 5.47 -12.95 0.89
C HIS A 39 4.68 -14.16 0.38
N ASP A 40 3.72 -14.68 1.15
CA ASP A 40 2.82 -15.74 0.70
C ASP A 40 2.00 -15.28 -0.51
N ALA A 41 1.47 -14.05 -0.48
CA ALA A 41 0.78 -13.44 -1.62
C ALA A 41 1.71 -13.27 -2.83
N SER A 42 2.97 -12.90 -2.62
CA SER A 42 3.97 -12.83 -3.69
C SER A 42 4.21 -14.19 -4.33
N ALA A 43 4.29 -15.27 -3.54
CA ALA A 43 4.48 -16.63 -4.05
C ALA A 43 3.26 -17.08 -4.86
N ALA A 44 2.05 -16.92 -4.31
CA ALA A 44 0.79 -17.24 -5.00
C ALA A 44 0.65 -16.47 -6.33
N LEU A 45 1.02 -15.18 -6.36
CA LEU A 45 1.02 -14.39 -7.59
C LEU A 45 2.00 -14.92 -8.64
N LEU A 46 3.16 -15.46 -8.25
CA LEU A 46 4.13 -16.05 -9.18
C LEU A 46 3.69 -17.43 -9.68
N ASP A 47 3.00 -18.20 -8.84
CA ASP A 47 2.48 -19.52 -9.16
C ASP A 47 1.19 -19.46 -10.00
N SER A 48 0.58 -18.28 -10.11
CA SER A 48 -0.59 -18.04 -10.96
C SER A 48 -0.26 -18.30 -12.43
N THR A 49 -0.81 -19.39 -12.97
CA THR A 49 -0.66 -19.80 -14.37
C THR A 49 -1.73 -19.19 -15.28
N ASP A 50 -2.81 -18.66 -14.71
CA ASP A 50 -3.85 -17.93 -15.43
C ASP A 50 -3.38 -16.50 -15.73
N ASP A 51 -2.85 -16.27 -16.93
CA ASP A 51 -2.64 -14.94 -17.53
C ASP A 51 -3.98 -14.28 -17.98
N LEU A 52 -5.10 -14.99 -17.80
CA LEU A 52 -6.40 -14.60 -18.31
C LEU A 52 -7.32 -14.16 -17.17
N THR A 53 -7.81 -12.93 -17.31
CA THR A 53 -8.69 -12.17 -16.41
C THR A 53 -7.96 -11.39 -15.33
N GLY A 54 -8.25 -10.10 -15.21
CA GLY A 54 -7.70 -9.19 -14.19
C GLY A 54 -8.18 -9.51 -12.78
N GLN A 55 -8.16 -10.78 -12.40
CA GLN A 55 -8.62 -11.33 -11.14
C GLN A 55 -7.46 -11.99 -10.41
N LEU A 56 -7.54 -11.96 -9.09
CA LEU A 56 -6.61 -12.65 -8.21
C LEU A 56 -7.14 -14.06 -7.96
N ASP A 57 -6.26 -15.05 -7.92
CA ASP A 57 -6.62 -16.39 -7.46
C ASP A 57 -7.01 -16.39 -5.97
N ASP A 58 -7.62 -17.48 -5.52
CA ASP A 58 -8.12 -17.57 -4.14
C ASP A 58 -6.98 -17.62 -3.12
N ALA A 59 -5.82 -18.18 -3.49
CA ALA A 59 -4.62 -18.20 -2.65
C ALA A 59 -4.10 -16.78 -2.38
N THR A 60 -3.96 -15.96 -3.43
CA THR A 60 -3.56 -14.54 -3.32
C THR A 60 -4.58 -13.76 -2.50
N LYS A 61 -5.89 -13.94 -2.76
CA LYS A 61 -6.94 -13.27 -1.98
C LYS A 61 -6.87 -13.64 -0.50
N ALA A 62 -6.66 -14.91 -0.17
CA ALA A 62 -6.55 -15.38 1.21
C ALA A 62 -5.33 -14.77 1.91
N ALA A 63 -4.17 -14.77 1.26
CA ALA A 63 -2.94 -14.18 1.77
C ALA A 63 -3.07 -12.66 1.98
N LEU A 64 -3.63 -11.92 1.01
CA LEU A 64 -3.89 -10.49 1.15
C LEU A 64 -4.90 -10.16 2.25
N LYS A 65 -5.93 -11.00 2.43
CA LYS A 65 -6.90 -10.85 3.52
C LYS A 65 -6.23 -11.06 4.88
N ALA A 66 -5.32 -12.04 4.99
CA ALA A 66 -4.55 -12.26 6.20
C ALA A 66 -3.59 -11.10 6.49
N ALA A 67 -2.86 -10.62 5.47
CA ALA A 67 -2.01 -9.43 5.56
C ALA A 67 -2.81 -8.21 6.04
N ARG A 68 -4.00 -7.95 5.46
CA ARG A 68 -4.89 -6.86 5.86
C ARG A 68 -5.24 -6.89 7.35
N ARG A 69 -5.59 -8.07 7.88
CA ARG A 69 -5.94 -8.23 9.31
C ARG A 69 -4.75 -7.89 10.22
N CYS A 70 -3.55 -8.31 9.84
CA CYS A 70 -2.35 -8.00 10.60
C CYS A 70 -1.98 -6.51 10.51
N LEU A 71 -2.05 -5.92 9.32
CA LEU A 71 -1.76 -4.50 9.09
C LEU A 71 -2.72 -3.57 9.83
N ALA A 72 -3.99 -3.97 10.02
CA ALA A 72 -4.96 -3.19 10.79
C ALA A 72 -4.55 -2.96 12.26
N ALA A 73 -3.63 -3.78 12.78
CA ALA A 73 -3.05 -3.62 14.10
C ALA A 73 -1.68 -2.93 14.06
N THR A 74 -1.34 -2.21 12.99
CA THR A 74 -0.06 -1.51 12.78
C THR A 74 -0.28 -0.07 12.31
N ASP A 75 0.81 0.70 12.20
CA ASP A 75 0.80 2.04 11.60
C ASP A 75 0.85 2.04 10.07
N VAL A 76 0.94 0.87 9.43
CA VAL A 76 1.03 0.74 7.96
C VAL A 76 -0.39 0.71 7.38
N PRO A 77 -0.76 1.66 6.51
CA PRO A 77 -2.13 1.74 6.01
C PRO A 77 -2.51 0.53 5.14
N THR A 78 -3.66 -0.09 5.43
CA THR A 78 -4.14 -1.26 4.67
C THR A 78 -4.46 -0.95 3.19
N ILE A 79 -4.63 0.33 2.86
CA ILE A 79 -4.82 0.84 1.50
C ILE A 79 -3.57 0.67 0.61
N LEU A 80 -2.44 0.22 1.16
CA LEU A 80 -1.27 -0.18 0.38
C LEU A 80 -1.50 -1.48 -0.40
N LEU A 81 -2.40 -2.36 0.07
CA LEU A 81 -2.64 -3.66 -0.58
C LEU A 81 -3.20 -3.55 -2.01
N PRO A 82 -4.14 -2.65 -2.33
CA PRO A 82 -4.54 -2.49 -3.72
C PRO A 82 -3.46 -1.87 -4.63
N TYR A 83 -2.48 -1.11 -4.11
CA TYR A 83 -1.33 -0.72 -4.95
C TYR A 83 -0.49 -1.92 -5.37
N VAL A 84 -0.41 -2.95 -4.52
CA VAL A 84 0.25 -4.21 -4.85
C VAL A 84 -0.49 -4.92 -5.98
N THR A 85 -1.83 -5.01 -5.91
CA THR A 85 -2.65 -5.76 -6.88
C THR A 85 -3.09 -4.97 -8.10
N ALA A 86 -2.87 -3.65 -8.13
CA ALA A 86 -3.23 -2.76 -9.24
C ALA A 86 -2.74 -3.26 -10.62
N PRO A 87 -1.55 -3.88 -10.79
CA PRO A 87 -1.15 -4.40 -12.09
C PRO A 87 -2.07 -5.48 -12.64
N VAL A 88 -2.66 -6.30 -11.77
CA VAL A 88 -3.59 -7.40 -12.13
C VAL A 88 -5.03 -6.88 -12.22
N THR A 89 -5.46 -6.13 -11.21
CA THR A 89 -6.86 -5.70 -11.06
C THR A 89 -7.21 -4.46 -11.89
N GLY A 90 -6.22 -3.65 -12.28
CA GLY A 90 -6.43 -2.34 -12.89
C GLY A 90 -6.95 -1.27 -11.91
N GLU A 91 -7.19 -1.61 -10.65
CA GLU A 91 -7.76 -0.72 -9.66
C GLU A 91 -6.68 -0.03 -8.84
N LEU A 92 -6.66 1.30 -8.88
CA LEU A 92 -5.69 2.11 -8.15
C LEU A 92 -6.37 2.95 -7.06
N PRO A 93 -5.91 2.87 -5.79
CA PRO A 93 -6.49 3.66 -4.71
C PRO A 93 -6.38 5.16 -4.94
N THR A 94 -7.46 5.91 -4.78
CA THR A 94 -7.47 7.37 -4.88
C THR A 94 -7.46 8.00 -3.48
N LEU A 95 -7.04 9.27 -3.42
CA LEU A 95 -7.31 10.11 -2.24
C LEU A 95 -8.64 10.82 -2.49
N PRO A 96 -9.66 10.64 -1.64
CA PRO A 96 -10.97 11.22 -1.88
C PRO A 96 -10.92 12.75 -1.97
N ALA A 97 -11.96 13.34 -2.58
CA ALA A 97 -12.15 14.78 -2.46
C ALA A 97 -12.53 15.10 -1.00
N LEU A 98 -11.91 16.13 -0.44
CA LEU A 98 -12.28 16.69 0.87
C LEU A 98 -12.79 18.10 0.62
N ASP A 99 -13.82 18.48 1.36
CA ASP A 99 -14.20 19.88 1.46
C ASP A 99 -13.24 20.57 2.43
N LEU A 100 -12.41 21.47 1.90
CA LEU A 100 -11.28 22.05 2.61
C LEU A 100 -11.49 23.57 2.77
N PRO A 101 -11.97 24.01 3.95
CA PRO A 101 -12.34 25.41 4.17
C PRO A 101 -11.13 26.34 4.19
N HIS A 102 -9.98 25.85 4.70
CA HIS A 102 -8.76 26.65 4.85
C HIS A 102 -7.78 26.45 3.68
N SER A 103 -7.17 27.54 3.21
CA SER A 103 -6.21 27.53 2.10
C SER A 103 -4.94 26.71 2.41
N THR A 104 -4.49 26.73 3.66
CA THR A 104 -3.35 25.93 4.15
C THR A 104 -3.64 24.43 4.09
N THR A 105 -4.81 24.01 4.58
CA THR A 105 -5.28 22.62 4.52
C THR A 105 -5.42 22.14 3.08
N ARG A 106 -5.91 23.01 2.18
CA ARG A 106 -6.00 22.75 0.75
C ARG A 106 -4.63 22.58 0.10
N ALA A 107 -3.67 23.44 0.43
CA ALA A 107 -2.30 23.32 -0.05
C ALA A 107 -1.67 22.00 0.41
N HIS A 108 -1.85 21.63 1.69
CA HIS A 108 -1.35 20.36 2.22
C HIS A 108 -1.97 19.15 1.50
N ALA A 109 -3.28 19.13 1.30
CA ALA A 109 -3.97 18.06 0.56
C ALA A 109 -3.46 17.94 -0.88
N ASN A 110 -3.19 19.07 -1.54
CA ASN A 110 -2.65 19.08 -2.90
C ASN A 110 -1.21 18.56 -2.95
N SER A 111 -0.37 18.89 -1.95
CA SER A 111 0.98 18.33 -1.83
C SER A 111 0.95 16.81 -1.66
N LEU A 112 0.06 16.28 -0.80
CA LEU A 112 -0.11 14.83 -0.62
C LEU A 112 -0.55 14.13 -1.92
N ARG A 113 -1.47 14.74 -2.68
CA ARG A 113 -1.87 14.22 -4.00
C ARG A 113 -0.71 14.25 -5.00
N ALA A 114 0.07 15.31 -5.03
CA ALA A 114 1.25 15.42 -5.90
C ALA A 114 2.30 14.36 -5.55
N TRP A 115 2.58 14.14 -4.26
CA TRP A 115 3.48 13.08 -3.81
C TRP A 115 2.97 11.69 -4.15
N ARG A 116 1.66 11.43 -4.01
CA ARG A 116 1.06 10.16 -4.46
C ARG A 116 1.33 9.91 -5.94
N LEU A 117 1.13 10.91 -6.80
CA LEU A 117 1.38 10.79 -8.25
C LEU A 117 2.85 10.51 -8.53
N GLY A 118 3.76 11.26 -7.90
CA GLY A 118 5.20 11.03 -8.04
C GLY A 118 5.67 9.66 -7.54
N ALA A 119 5.01 9.07 -6.54
CA ALA A 119 5.30 7.71 -6.08
C ALA A 119 4.74 6.65 -7.04
N LEU A 120 3.58 6.90 -7.67
CA LEU A 120 2.97 6.00 -8.64
C LEU A 120 3.78 5.84 -9.94
N ASP A 121 4.50 6.88 -10.34
CA ASP A 121 5.43 6.78 -11.47
C ASP A 121 6.62 5.86 -11.13
N ARG A 122 7.11 5.94 -9.88
CA ARG A 122 8.30 5.22 -9.40
C ARG A 122 8.05 3.78 -8.94
N ILE A 123 6.84 3.44 -8.50
CA ILE A 123 6.49 2.06 -8.09
C ILE A 123 6.47 1.08 -9.29
N ASN A 124 6.54 1.60 -10.53
CA ASN A 124 6.66 0.82 -11.75
C ASN A 124 8.10 0.76 -12.29
N ASP A 125 9.05 1.43 -11.64
CA ASP A 125 10.45 1.43 -12.06
C ASP A 125 11.04 0.00 -11.95
N CYS A 126 12.03 -0.31 -12.78
CA CYS A 126 12.72 -1.59 -12.74
C CYS A 126 13.71 -1.70 -11.57
N ASN A 127 14.00 -0.59 -10.90
CA ASN A 127 14.85 -0.57 -9.70
C ASN A 127 14.02 -0.86 -8.43
N ASP A 128 14.27 -2.00 -7.80
CA ASP A 128 13.67 -2.43 -6.53
C ASP A 128 13.81 -1.38 -5.40
N GLU A 129 14.94 -0.65 -5.35
CA GLU A 129 15.16 0.40 -4.34
C GLU A 129 14.22 1.59 -4.55
N MET A 130 14.03 2.01 -5.80
CA MET A 130 13.11 3.10 -6.15
C MET A 130 11.66 2.68 -5.92
N ALA A 131 11.29 1.45 -6.26
CA ALA A 131 9.96 0.92 -6.01
C ALA A 131 9.68 0.79 -4.50
N MET A 132 10.67 0.37 -3.70
CA MET A 132 10.55 0.33 -2.24
C MET A 132 10.44 1.72 -1.63
N ALA A 133 11.24 2.69 -2.08
CA ALA A 133 11.14 4.09 -1.65
C ALA A 133 9.77 4.70 -2.02
N ALA A 134 9.22 4.34 -3.19
CA ALA A 134 7.89 4.75 -3.60
C ALA A 134 6.78 4.15 -2.70
N LEU A 135 6.91 2.88 -2.31
CA LEU A 135 6.00 2.24 -1.35
C LEU A 135 6.06 2.91 0.03
N ASP A 136 7.25 3.30 0.48
CA ASP A 136 7.42 4.04 1.74
C ASP A 136 6.79 5.43 1.68
N ALA A 137 7.02 6.16 0.58
CA ALA A 137 6.38 7.45 0.36
C ALA A 137 4.85 7.35 0.31
N LEU A 138 4.30 6.25 -0.22
CA LEU A 138 2.85 6.01 -0.20
C LEU A 138 2.32 5.76 1.22
N ILE A 139 3.09 5.10 2.09
CA ILE A 139 2.74 4.96 3.52
C ILE A 139 2.61 6.34 4.16
N ASP A 140 3.60 7.21 3.95
CA ASP A 140 3.60 8.55 4.53
C ASP A 140 2.48 9.42 3.99
N VAL A 141 2.20 9.33 2.68
CA VAL A 141 1.07 10.04 2.06
C VAL A 141 -0.26 9.62 2.68
N HIS A 142 -0.50 8.32 2.85
CA HIS A 142 -1.77 7.83 3.40
C HIS A 142 -1.92 8.10 4.90
N ARG A 143 -0.81 8.13 5.64
CA ARG A 143 -0.81 8.57 7.04
C ARG A 143 -1.12 10.06 7.16
N GLY A 144 -0.41 10.91 6.41
CA GLY A 144 -0.67 12.34 6.39
C GLY A 144 -2.09 12.67 5.93
N TRP A 145 -2.65 11.87 5.01
CA TRP A 145 -4.05 11.99 4.62
C TRP A 145 -5.03 11.62 5.74
N ALA A 146 -4.77 10.53 6.47
CA ALA A 146 -5.58 10.12 7.61
C ALA A 146 -5.55 11.18 8.74
N ASP A 147 -4.37 11.75 9.01
CA ASP A 147 -4.19 12.81 10.01
C ASP A 147 -4.95 14.08 9.59
N LEU A 148 -4.89 14.46 8.31
CA LEU A 148 -5.64 15.58 7.76
C LEU A 148 -7.15 15.39 7.92
N VAL A 149 -7.65 14.20 7.61
CA VAL A 149 -9.07 13.83 7.76
C VAL A 149 -9.47 13.89 9.24
N HIS A 150 -8.63 13.35 10.14
CA HIS A 150 -8.90 13.39 11.56
C HIS A 150 -9.03 14.82 12.09
N ALA A 151 -8.09 15.70 11.72
CA ALA A 151 -8.09 17.11 12.13
C ALA A 151 -9.38 17.85 11.70
N LEU A 152 -9.85 17.60 10.47
CA LEU A 152 -11.08 18.23 9.95
C LEU A 152 -12.34 17.84 10.72
N TYR A 153 -12.41 16.59 11.21
CA TYR A 153 -13.57 16.09 11.93
C TYR A 153 -13.44 16.26 13.46
N SER A 154 -12.23 16.42 13.99
CA SER A 154 -12.03 16.78 15.40
C SER A 154 -12.31 18.26 15.67
N ASP A 155 -12.03 19.15 14.71
CA ASP A 155 -12.33 20.58 14.83
C ASP A 155 -13.83 20.91 14.66
N ALA A 156 -14.62 19.94 14.20
CA ALA A 156 -16.07 20.07 13.99
C ALA A 156 -16.93 19.57 15.17
N ALA A 157 -16.31 19.02 16.23
CA ALA A 157 -16.96 18.43 17.40
C ALA A 157 -16.77 19.28 18.66
#